data_AF-A0A0R3PT96-F1
#
_entry.id   AF-A0A0R3PT96-F1
#
_cell.length_a   1.000
_cell.length_b   1.000
_cell.length_c   1.000
_cell.angle_alpha   90.00
_cell.angle_beta   90.00
_cell.angle_gamma   90.00
#
_symmetry.space_group_name_H-M   'P 1'
#
loop_
_entity.id
_entity.type
_entity.pdbx_description
1 polymer ?
#
loop_
_entity_poly.entity_id
_entity_poly.type
_entity_poly.pdbx_seq_one_letter_code
_entity_poly.pdbx_strand_id
1 'polypeptide(L)'
;MFRTQNIRQTIFINGEYFLNNGLQKVFLFNCCFYLINVYTFSVDVKLPFTAEVFLQNMITCTGYLLVIIWVFPAFLVACVPLMAIFLLFVTCFRAGIRSLKRSENISRSPLFDHITTTIEGLACIHSYGQATRFMETLKHYLDANSEKHPYLRIMSNVHYVLYYSGAVFMFQSAMRWLAVWLDLLVVMITSIVAFFIVVLTGTLSPADAGMALAFAVQMSGIFQFAVRTQTELEAKMTSVERVAYYSENIPPEGEWETAKGVDVPKEWPQNGQINFHSVKYV
;
A
#
# COMPACT_ATOMS: atom_id res chain seq x y z
N MET A 1 10.75 6.12 16.20
CA MET A 1 11.54 5.00 16.79
C MET A 1 11.06 4.66 18.20
N PHE A 2 11.04 5.60 19.15
CA PHE A 2 10.53 5.35 20.52
C PHE A 2 9.02 5.01 20.59
N ARG A 3 8.19 5.58 19.71
CA ARG A 3 6.74 5.29 19.67
C ARG A 3 6.43 3.89 19.12
N THR A 4 7.23 3.40 18.18
CA THR A 4 7.12 2.06 17.60
C THR A 4 7.62 0.98 18.56
N GLN A 5 8.67 1.24 19.34
CA GLN A 5 9.10 0.35 20.42
C GLN A 5 8.05 0.19 21.53
N ASN A 6 7.35 1.28 21.88
CA ASN A 6 6.27 1.23 22.88
C ASN A 6 5.11 0.36 22.40
N ILE A 7 4.70 0.50 21.13
CA ILE A 7 3.66 -0.34 20.50
C ILE A 7 4.10 -1.81 20.47
N ARG A 8 5.36 -2.09 20.14
CA ARG A 8 5.93 -3.45 20.16
C ARG A 8 5.91 -4.08 21.56
N GLN A 9 6.27 -3.32 22.61
CA GLN A 9 6.21 -3.79 23.99
C GLN A 9 4.78 -4.06 24.44
N THR A 10 3.83 -3.18 24.11
CA THR A 10 2.41 -3.41 24.44
C THR A 10 1.83 -4.63 23.71
N ILE A 11 2.26 -4.92 22.48
CA ILE A 11 1.80 -6.09 21.70
C ILE A 11 2.48 -7.38 22.19
N PHE A 12 3.77 -7.37 22.51
CA PHE A 12 4.48 -8.56 23.02
C PHE A 12 4.01 -8.96 24.42
N ILE A 13 3.80 -7.98 25.31
CA ILE A 13 3.26 -8.24 26.65
C ILE A 13 1.84 -8.81 26.55
N ASN A 14 1.00 -8.34 25.63
CA ASN A 14 -0.32 -8.96 25.42
C ASN A 14 -0.28 -10.33 24.71
N GLY A 15 0.78 -10.62 23.92
CA GLY A 15 0.94 -11.85 23.15
C GLY A 15 1.43 -13.06 23.97
N GLU A 16 2.41 -12.88 24.86
CA GLU A 16 2.90 -13.96 25.74
C GLU A 16 1.85 -14.36 26.80
N TYR A 17 1.00 -13.43 27.22
CA TYR A 17 -0.04 -13.68 28.22
C TYR A 17 -1.23 -14.49 27.66
N PHE A 18 -1.51 -14.39 26.35
CA PHE A 18 -2.60 -15.12 25.69
C PHE A 18 -2.24 -16.55 25.26
N LEU A 19 -0.97 -16.83 24.97
CA LEU A 19 -0.52 -18.19 24.63
C LEU A 19 -0.63 -19.17 25.81
N ASN A 20 -0.66 -18.66 27.05
CA ASN A 20 -0.63 -19.47 28.26
C ASN A 20 -2.02 -19.92 28.76
N ASN A 21 -3.13 -19.32 28.30
CA ASN A 21 -4.46 -19.64 28.78
C ASN A 21 -5.46 -19.74 27.63
N GLY A 22 -5.64 -20.96 27.13
CA GLY A 22 -6.52 -21.28 26.01
C GLY A 22 -7.98 -20.94 26.30
N LEU A 23 -8.57 -20.05 25.48
CA LEU A 23 -10.01 -19.85 25.40
C LEU A 23 -10.42 -19.49 23.97
N GLN A 24 -11.53 -20.10 23.56
CA GLN A 24 -12.17 -20.24 22.23
C GLN A 24 -12.31 -18.99 21.33
N LYS A 25 -11.88 -17.80 21.79
CA LYS A 25 -11.64 -16.61 20.96
C LYS A 25 -10.32 -16.66 20.17
N VAL A 26 -9.58 -17.77 20.25
CA VAL A 26 -8.33 -18.03 19.52
C VAL A 26 -8.44 -17.75 18.01
N PHE A 27 -9.59 -17.93 17.36
CA PHE A 27 -9.72 -17.78 15.90
C PHE A 27 -9.84 -16.31 15.44
N LEU A 28 -10.66 -15.49 16.10
CA LEU A 28 -10.73 -14.04 15.84
C LEU A 28 -9.45 -13.33 16.30
N PHE A 29 -8.87 -13.80 17.42
CA PHE A 29 -7.60 -13.26 17.93
C PHE A 29 -6.40 -13.68 17.07
N ASN A 30 -6.32 -14.91 16.55
CA ASN A 30 -5.25 -15.28 15.61
C ASN A 30 -5.34 -14.49 14.30
N CYS A 31 -6.54 -14.27 13.77
CA CYS A 31 -6.69 -13.46 12.56
C CYS A 31 -6.28 -12.00 12.82
N CYS A 32 -6.72 -11.40 13.94
CA CYS A 32 -6.29 -10.06 14.36
C CYS A 32 -4.80 -9.98 14.69
N PHE A 33 -4.21 -10.96 15.36
CA PHE A 33 -2.80 -10.98 15.76
C PHE A 33 -1.88 -11.29 14.58
N TYR A 34 -2.32 -12.12 13.63
CA TYR A 34 -1.64 -12.32 12.34
C TYR A 34 -1.71 -11.04 11.49
N LEU A 35 -2.88 -10.40 11.42
CA LEU A 35 -3.03 -9.10 10.78
C LEU A 35 -2.11 -8.06 11.44
N ILE A 36 -2.17 -7.91 12.77
CA ILE A 36 -1.32 -6.98 13.55
C ILE A 36 0.16 -7.31 13.38
N ASN A 37 0.61 -8.57 13.36
CA ASN A 37 2.01 -8.92 13.10
C ASN A 37 2.44 -8.64 11.67
N VAL A 38 1.59 -8.93 10.68
CA VAL A 38 1.86 -8.63 9.27
C VAL A 38 1.92 -7.11 9.03
N TYR A 39 1.02 -6.36 9.67
CA TYR A 39 1.03 -4.90 9.62
C TYR A 39 2.23 -4.34 10.39
N THR A 40 2.57 -4.86 11.56
CA THR A 40 3.73 -4.43 12.36
C THR A 40 5.04 -4.73 11.64
N PHE A 41 5.21 -5.89 10.99
CA PHE A 41 6.38 -6.18 10.16
C PHE A 41 6.47 -5.25 8.94
N SER A 42 5.33 -4.97 8.29
CA SER A 42 5.28 -4.05 7.15
C SER A 42 5.60 -2.61 7.55
N VAL A 43 5.19 -2.19 8.76
CA VAL A 43 5.45 -0.86 9.32
C VAL A 43 6.87 -0.74 9.88
N ASP A 44 7.39 -1.77 10.55
CA ASP A 44 8.71 -1.73 11.19
C ASP A 44 9.86 -1.87 10.20
N VAL A 45 9.70 -2.69 9.14
CA VAL A 45 10.81 -3.01 8.23
C VAL A 45 10.65 -2.31 6.87
N LYS A 46 9.45 -2.39 6.26
CA LYS A 46 9.27 -1.94 4.87
C LYS A 46 8.94 -0.46 4.74
N LEU A 47 8.37 0.16 5.77
CA LEU A 47 8.01 1.57 5.76
C LEU A 47 9.23 2.49 5.93
N PRO A 48 10.15 2.31 6.91
CA PRO A 48 11.31 3.18 7.04
C PRO A 48 12.21 3.14 5.80
N PHE A 49 12.46 1.95 5.24
CA PHE A 49 13.25 1.82 4.01
C PHE A 49 12.62 2.58 2.83
N THR A 50 11.30 2.43 2.61
CA THR A 50 10.62 3.16 1.51
C THR A 50 10.52 4.66 1.78
N ALA A 51 10.35 5.07 3.04
CA ALA A 51 10.37 6.47 3.41
C ALA A 51 11.75 7.10 3.19
N GLU A 52 12.83 6.40 3.53
CA GLU A 52 14.21 6.83 3.27
C GLU A 52 14.46 7.05 1.78
N VAL A 53 14.14 6.05 0.95
CA VAL A 53 14.27 6.15 -0.51
C VAL A 53 13.42 7.31 -1.07
N PHE A 54 12.19 7.48 -0.58
CA PHE A 54 11.32 8.58 -0.99
C PHE A 54 11.90 9.95 -0.64
N LEU A 55 12.38 10.12 0.61
CA LEU A 55 12.97 11.37 1.09
C LEU A 55 14.25 11.68 0.31
N GLN A 56 15.11 10.69 0.09
CA GLN A 56 16.32 10.84 -0.71
C GLN A 56 16.00 11.31 -2.13
N ASN A 57 15.01 10.68 -2.78
CA ASN A 57 14.60 11.07 -4.13
C ASN A 57 14.04 12.49 -4.17
N MET A 58 13.18 12.87 -3.21
CA MET A 58 12.60 14.21 -3.12
C MET A 58 13.66 15.30 -2.89
N ILE A 59 14.62 15.05 -1.99
CA ILE A 59 15.74 15.96 -1.74
C ILE A 59 16.59 16.09 -3.01
N THR A 60 16.87 14.99 -3.71
CA THR A 60 17.67 14.99 -4.94
C THR A 60 16.99 15.77 -6.07
N CYS A 61 15.69 15.53 -6.32
CA CYS A 61 14.91 16.28 -7.31
C CYS A 61 14.89 17.78 -6.99
N THR A 62 14.69 18.14 -5.72
CA THR A 62 14.70 19.54 -5.28
C THR A 62 16.09 20.16 -5.48
N GLY A 63 17.16 19.42 -5.16
CA GLY A 63 18.54 19.84 -5.39
C GLY A 63 18.83 20.15 -6.86
N TYR A 64 18.40 19.28 -7.79
CA TYR A 64 18.57 19.53 -9.21
C TYR A 64 17.80 20.78 -9.68
N LEU A 65 16.56 20.95 -9.23
CA LEU A 65 15.78 22.16 -9.54
C LEU A 65 16.46 23.43 -9.02
N LEU A 66 16.99 23.40 -7.79
CA LEU A 66 17.69 24.55 -7.21
C LEU A 66 18.95 24.91 -7.98
N VAL A 67 19.73 23.93 -8.43
CA VAL A 67 20.91 24.21 -9.27
C VAL A 67 20.51 24.82 -10.61
N ILE A 68 19.46 24.31 -11.26
CA ILE A 68 18.97 24.87 -12.53
C ILE A 68 18.50 26.32 -12.33
N ILE A 69 17.78 26.62 -11.24
CA ILE A 69 17.32 27.98 -10.91
C ILE A 69 18.51 28.90 -10.61
N TRP A 70 19.54 28.39 -9.94
CA TRP A 70 20.75 29.16 -9.62
C TRP A 70 21.52 29.56 -10.87
N VAL A 71 21.67 28.64 -11.84
CA VAL A 71 22.33 28.92 -13.13
C VAL A 71 21.45 29.81 -14.02
N PHE A 72 20.14 29.57 -14.05
CA PHE A 72 19.19 30.28 -14.89
C PHE A 72 18.01 30.85 -14.07
N PRO A 73 18.15 32.03 -13.44
CA PRO A 73 17.07 32.61 -12.65
C PRO A 73 15.81 32.93 -13.49
N ALA A 74 15.97 33.23 -14.78
CA ALA A 74 14.87 33.44 -15.72
C ALA A 74 14.00 32.19 -15.93
N PHE A 75 14.51 30.98 -15.62
CA PHE A 75 13.76 29.73 -15.67
C PHE A 75 12.53 29.73 -14.76
N LEU A 76 12.54 30.54 -13.69
CA LEU A 76 11.43 30.62 -12.74
C LEU A 76 10.12 31.08 -13.41
N VAL A 77 10.22 31.96 -14.41
CA VAL A 77 9.07 32.41 -15.21
C VAL A 77 8.46 31.25 -16.02
N ALA A 78 9.31 30.39 -16.60
CA ALA A 78 8.85 29.20 -17.32
C ALA A 78 8.30 28.12 -16.36
N CYS A 79 8.75 28.10 -15.11
CA CYS A 79 8.29 27.14 -14.11
C CYS A 79 6.81 27.35 -13.72
N VAL A 80 6.31 28.60 -13.74
CA VAL A 80 4.91 28.92 -13.40
C VAL A 80 3.89 28.19 -14.29
N PRO A 81 3.93 28.28 -15.64
CA PRO A 81 3.00 27.55 -16.50
C PRO A 81 3.19 26.03 -16.42
N LEU A 82 4.43 25.54 -16.27
CA LEU A 82 4.69 24.11 -16.09
C LEU A 82 4.06 23.57 -14.79
N MET A 83 4.14 24.33 -13.70
CA MET A 83 3.52 23.97 -12.43
C MET A 83 1.99 23.93 -12.55
N ALA A 84 1.38 24.89 -13.25
CA ALA A 84 -0.06 24.89 -13.50
C ALA A 84 -0.50 23.65 -14.30
N ILE A 85 0.24 23.30 -15.36
CA ILE A 85 0.01 22.08 -16.14
C ILE A 85 0.14 20.84 -15.23
N PHE A 86 1.21 20.74 -14.45
CA PHE A 86 1.45 19.64 -13.54
C PHE A 86 0.29 19.46 -12.53
N LEU A 87 -0.19 20.54 -11.91
CA LEU A 87 -1.32 20.50 -10.97
C LEU A 87 -2.61 20.04 -11.63
N LEU A 88 -2.91 20.52 -12.84
CA LEU A 88 -4.05 20.05 -13.64
C LEU A 88 -3.94 18.55 -13.94
N PHE A 89 -2.76 18.08 -14.35
CA PHE A 89 -2.53 16.65 -14.59
C PHE A 89 -2.74 15.83 -13.31
N VAL A 90 -2.12 16.22 -12.20
CA VAL A 90 -2.25 15.47 -10.93
C VAL A 90 -3.71 15.43 -10.47
N THR A 91 -4.44 16.54 -10.53
CA THR A 91 -5.84 16.59 -10.09
C THR A 91 -6.76 15.72 -10.95
N CYS A 92 -6.65 15.82 -12.28
CA CYS A 92 -7.43 15.01 -13.21
C CYS A 92 -7.13 13.51 -13.09
N PHE A 93 -5.85 13.12 -13.03
CA PHE A 93 -5.46 11.71 -13.03
C PHE A 93 -5.64 11.04 -11.66
N ARG A 94 -5.53 11.77 -10.54
CA ARG A 94 -5.62 11.19 -9.19
C ARG A 94 -6.99 10.56 -8.92
N ALA A 95 -8.08 11.16 -9.39
CA ALA A 95 -9.42 10.61 -9.24
C ALA A 95 -9.60 9.29 -10.02
N GLY A 96 -9.08 9.24 -11.25
CA GLY A 96 -9.11 8.04 -12.09
C GLY A 96 -8.28 6.90 -11.52
N ILE A 97 -7.02 7.16 -11.16
CA ILE A 97 -6.10 6.17 -10.59
C ILE A 97 -6.65 5.59 -9.28
N ARG A 98 -7.25 6.41 -8.41
CA ARG A 98 -7.88 5.94 -7.16
C ARG A 98 -8.99 4.94 -7.44
N SER A 99 -9.85 5.23 -8.42
CA SER A 99 -10.96 4.36 -8.79
C SER A 99 -10.48 3.03 -9.38
N LEU A 100 -9.46 3.08 -10.24
CA LEU A 100 -8.80 1.89 -10.79
C LEU A 100 -8.12 1.05 -9.71
N LYS A 101 -7.42 1.69 -8.76
CA LYS A 101 -6.77 1.01 -7.63
C LYS A 101 -7.80 0.29 -6.76
N ARG A 102 -8.95 0.91 -6.50
CA ARG A 102 -10.05 0.26 -5.77
C ARG A 102 -10.56 -0.97 -6.51
N SER A 103 -10.73 -0.88 -7.82
CA SER A 103 -11.16 -2.01 -8.66
C SER A 103 -10.16 -3.18 -8.61
N GLU A 104 -8.86 -2.88 -8.73
CA GLU A 104 -7.78 -3.87 -8.59
C GLU A 104 -7.80 -4.56 -7.21
N ASN A 105 -8.00 -3.80 -6.14
CA ASN A 105 -8.05 -4.36 -4.79
C ASN A 105 -9.26 -5.31 -4.62
N ILE A 106 -10.42 -4.96 -5.18
CA ILE A 106 -11.63 -5.79 -5.10
C ILE A 106 -11.45 -7.08 -5.90
N SER A 107 -10.85 -7.03 -7.09
CA SER A 107 -10.66 -8.24 -7.91
C SER A 107 -9.60 -9.18 -7.35
N ARG A 108 -8.61 -8.66 -6.62
CA ARG A 108 -7.50 -9.44 -6.06
C ARG A 108 -7.84 -10.18 -4.77
N SER A 109 -8.78 -9.67 -3.97
CA SER A 109 -9.19 -10.30 -2.71
C SER A 109 -9.65 -11.76 -2.87
N PRO A 110 -10.66 -12.09 -3.71
CA PRO A 110 -11.17 -13.46 -3.81
C PRO A 110 -10.13 -14.46 -4.32
N LEU A 111 -9.16 -14.01 -5.12
CA LEU A 111 -8.06 -14.85 -5.59
C LEU A 111 -7.15 -15.27 -4.42
N PHE A 112 -6.80 -14.34 -3.53
CA PHE A 112 -6.00 -14.67 -2.35
C PHE A 112 -6.78 -15.54 -1.35
N ASP A 113 -8.08 -15.29 -1.19
CA ASP A 113 -8.93 -16.09 -0.32
C ASP A 113 -9.01 -17.54 -0.83
N HIS A 114 -9.15 -17.73 -2.15
CA HIS A 114 -9.17 -19.07 -2.77
C HIS A 114 -7.83 -19.79 -2.64
N ILE A 115 -6.70 -19.08 -2.76
CA ILE A 115 -5.36 -19.67 -2.58
C ILE A 115 -5.15 -20.09 -1.12
N THR A 116 -5.49 -19.21 -0.18
CA THR A 116 -5.34 -19.50 1.26
C THR A 116 -6.17 -20.71 1.67
N THR A 117 -7.45 -20.74 1.28
CA THR A 117 -8.34 -21.87 1.56
C THR A 117 -7.88 -23.18 0.89
N THR A 118 -7.30 -23.10 -0.30
CA THR A 118 -6.73 -24.27 -0.98
C THR A 118 -5.50 -24.82 -0.25
N ILE A 119 -4.62 -23.95 0.26
CA ILE A 119 -3.42 -24.35 1.02
C ILE A 119 -3.82 -25.01 2.35
N GLU A 120 -4.74 -24.40 3.09
CA GLU A 120 -5.22 -24.92 4.36
C GLU A 120 -6.00 -26.24 4.19
N GLY A 121 -6.78 -26.35 3.11
CA GLY A 121 -7.63 -27.50 2.80
C GLY A 121 -6.97 -28.58 1.94
N LEU A 122 -5.67 -28.51 1.66
CA LEU A 122 -5.01 -29.33 0.63
C LEU A 122 -5.22 -30.84 0.84
N ALA A 123 -5.12 -31.31 2.08
CA ALA A 123 -5.33 -32.72 2.43
C ALA A 123 -6.77 -33.20 2.14
N CYS A 124 -7.78 -32.37 2.42
CA CYS A 124 -9.17 -32.66 2.08
C CYS A 124 -9.38 -32.67 0.56
N ILE A 125 -8.85 -31.68 -0.16
CA ILE A 125 -9.01 -31.60 -1.62
C ILE A 125 -8.42 -32.85 -2.29
N HIS A 126 -7.29 -33.33 -1.79
CA HIS A 126 -6.64 -34.54 -2.28
C HIS A 126 -7.43 -35.80 -1.94
N SER A 127 -7.92 -35.95 -0.70
CA SER A 127 -8.67 -37.14 -0.27
C SER A 127 -10.02 -37.29 -0.98
N TYR A 128 -10.68 -36.18 -1.31
CA TYR A 128 -11.94 -36.17 -2.07
C TYR A 128 -11.75 -36.18 -3.60
N GLY A 129 -10.50 -36.15 -4.09
CA GLY A 129 -10.21 -36.14 -5.54
C GLY A 129 -10.72 -34.88 -6.27
N GLN A 130 -10.91 -33.76 -5.57
CA GLN A 130 -11.51 -32.52 -6.11
C GLN A 130 -10.49 -31.50 -6.62
N ALA A 131 -9.22 -31.90 -6.79
CA ALA A 131 -8.13 -31.01 -7.20
C ALA A 131 -8.43 -30.29 -8.54
N THR A 132 -9.00 -30.99 -9.51
CA THR A 132 -9.34 -30.42 -10.83
C THR A 132 -10.35 -29.28 -10.72
N ARG A 133 -11.38 -29.44 -9.87
CA ARG A 133 -12.40 -28.40 -9.63
C ARG A 133 -11.81 -27.13 -9.03
N PHE A 134 -10.95 -27.29 -8.02
CA PHE A 134 -10.25 -26.17 -7.39
C PHE A 134 -9.26 -25.50 -8.35
N MET A 135 -8.60 -26.27 -9.21
CA MET A 135 -7.72 -25.77 -10.26
C MET A 135 -8.48 -24.98 -11.33
N GLU A 136 -9.64 -25.46 -11.79
CA GLU A 136 -10.51 -24.74 -12.72
C GLU A 136 -11.06 -23.45 -12.11
N THR A 137 -11.41 -23.47 -10.83
CA THR A 137 -11.85 -22.28 -10.11
C THR A 137 -10.71 -21.25 -9.98
N LEU A 138 -9.49 -21.70 -9.67
CA LEU A 138 -8.31 -20.85 -9.64
C LEU A 138 -7.98 -20.27 -11.03
N LYS A 139 -8.07 -21.10 -12.09
CA LYS A 139 -7.95 -20.65 -13.48
C LYS A 139 -9.02 -19.63 -13.82
N HIS A 140 -10.27 -19.80 -13.39
CA HIS A 140 -11.30 -18.80 -13.61
C HIS A 140 -10.95 -17.45 -12.94
N TYR A 141 -10.37 -17.45 -11.73
CA TYR A 141 -9.89 -16.22 -11.09
C TYR A 141 -8.61 -15.64 -11.76
N LEU A 142 -7.76 -16.47 -12.37
CA LEU A 142 -6.51 -16.06 -13.06
C LEU A 142 -6.69 -15.68 -14.54
N ASP A 143 -7.60 -16.32 -15.25
CA ASP A 143 -8.01 -16.00 -16.63
C ASP A 143 -8.93 -14.78 -16.61
N ALA A 144 -9.68 -14.60 -15.53
CA ALA A 144 -10.16 -13.27 -15.12
C ALA A 144 -9.02 -12.31 -14.68
N ASN A 145 -7.74 -12.60 -14.91
CA ASN A 145 -6.64 -11.63 -14.87
C ASN A 145 -5.82 -11.60 -16.18
N SER A 146 -6.10 -12.50 -17.12
CA SER A 146 -5.31 -12.73 -18.33
C SER A 146 -6.26 -12.78 -19.52
N GLU A 147 -6.39 -11.66 -20.23
CA GLU A 147 -7.21 -11.54 -21.43
C GLU A 147 -6.86 -12.62 -22.47
N LYS A 148 -7.64 -13.70 -22.54
CA LYS A 148 -8.07 -14.41 -23.76
C LYS A 148 -8.85 -15.70 -23.44
N HIS A 149 -10.17 -15.66 -23.58
CA HIS A 149 -10.90 -16.84 -24.08
C HIS A 149 -12.13 -16.43 -24.91
N PRO A 150 -12.18 -16.74 -26.23
CA PRO A 150 -13.28 -16.37 -27.12
C PRO A 150 -14.50 -17.33 -27.07
N TYR A 151 -14.78 -17.97 -25.92
CA TYR A 151 -15.91 -18.89 -25.79
C TYR A 151 -16.50 -18.90 -24.37
N LEU A 152 -17.21 -17.83 -23.98
CA LEU A 152 -18.32 -17.98 -23.02
C LEU A 152 -19.29 -16.82 -23.14
N ARG A 153 -19.97 -16.80 -24.29
CA ARG A 153 -21.22 -16.09 -24.49
C ARG A 153 -22.32 -16.95 -23.86
N ILE A 154 -23.28 -16.31 -23.19
CA ILE A 154 -24.50 -16.86 -22.56
C ILE A 154 -24.38 -17.07 -21.03
N MET A 155 -24.50 -15.99 -20.25
CA MET A 155 -25.53 -15.93 -19.20
C MET A 155 -25.76 -14.48 -18.77
N SER A 156 -27.03 -14.10 -18.64
CA SER A 156 -27.55 -12.73 -18.48
C SER A 156 -27.20 -12.02 -17.14
N ASN A 157 -26.14 -12.42 -16.44
CA ASN A 157 -25.64 -11.77 -15.22
C ASN A 157 -24.12 -11.48 -15.24
N VAL A 158 -23.47 -11.74 -16.38
CA VAL A 158 -22.01 -11.62 -16.59
C VAL A 158 -21.59 -10.18 -16.93
N HIS A 159 -22.44 -9.17 -16.72
CA HIS A 159 -21.99 -7.77 -16.83
C HIS A 159 -21.04 -7.40 -15.69
N TYR A 160 -21.20 -8.02 -14.51
CA TYR A 160 -20.34 -7.74 -13.37
C TYR A 160 -18.98 -8.46 -13.50
N VAL A 161 -18.94 -9.71 -13.94
CA VAL A 161 -17.70 -10.52 -13.96
C VAL A 161 -16.68 -10.08 -15.03
N LEU A 162 -17.15 -9.62 -16.20
CA LEU A 162 -16.27 -9.07 -17.24
C LEU A 162 -15.62 -7.72 -16.84
N TYR A 163 -16.18 -7.03 -15.85
CA TYR A 163 -15.71 -5.73 -15.35
C TYR A 163 -14.54 -5.83 -14.35
N TYR A 164 -14.32 -6.99 -13.71
CA TYR A 164 -13.33 -7.12 -12.62
C TYR A 164 -11.91 -7.45 -13.11
N SER A 165 -11.75 -7.96 -14.34
CA SER A 165 -10.49 -8.55 -14.85
C SER A 165 -9.54 -7.55 -15.51
N GLY A 166 -10.07 -6.65 -16.33
CA GLY A 166 -9.30 -5.57 -16.94
C GLY A 166 -8.73 -4.61 -15.91
N ALA A 167 -9.20 -4.64 -14.66
CA ALA A 167 -8.81 -3.68 -13.63
C ALA A 167 -7.30 -3.65 -13.34
N VAL A 168 -6.62 -4.80 -13.28
CA VAL A 168 -5.17 -4.87 -13.01
C VAL A 168 -4.39 -4.33 -14.20
N PHE A 169 -4.71 -4.79 -15.42
CA PHE A 169 -4.06 -4.32 -16.65
C PHE A 169 -4.35 -2.84 -16.92
N MET A 170 -5.59 -2.37 -16.70
CA MET A 170 -5.99 -0.98 -16.80
C MET A 170 -5.29 -0.12 -15.76
N PHE A 171 -5.13 -0.60 -14.52
CA PHE A 171 -4.38 0.10 -13.50
C PHE A 171 -2.90 0.23 -13.87
N GLN A 172 -2.27 -0.86 -14.33
CA GLN A 172 -0.88 -0.81 -14.80
C GLN A 172 -0.71 0.09 -16.02
N SER A 173 -1.62 0.00 -16.98
CA SER A 173 -1.65 0.86 -18.17
C SER A 173 -1.85 2.33 -17.79
N ALA A 174 -2.74 2.63 -16.85
CA ALA A 174 -2.95 3.98 -16.35
C ALA A 174 -1.71 4.53 -15.61
N MET A 175 -1.02 3.69 -14.83
CA MET A 175 0.23 4.06 -14.16
C MET A 175 1.36 4.34 -15.18
N ARG A 176 1.45 3.54 -16.25
CA ARG A 176 2.38 3.80 -17.36
C ARG A 176 2.03 5.07 -18.12
N TRP A 177 0.74 5.30 -18.35
CA TRP A 177 0.28 6.52 -19.00
C TRP A 177 0.61 7.77 -18.17
N LEU A 178 0.42 7.74 -16.85
CA LEU A 178 0.87 8.81 -15.96
C LEU A 178 2.39 9.03 -16.05
N ALA A 179 3.18 7.95 -16.08
CA ALA A 179 4.63 8.03 -16.18
C ALA A 179 5.09 8.74 -17.47
N VAL A 180 4.43 8.48 -18.60
CA VAL A 180 4.70 9.16 -19.88
C VAL A 180 4.42 10.67 -19.77
N TRP A 181 3.33 11.07 -19.13
CA TRP A 181 3.03 12.50 -18.94
C TRP A 181 4.04 13.21 -18.02
N LEU A 182 4.49 12.53 -16.97
CA LEU A 182 5.54 13.05 -16.09
C LEU A 182 6.87 13.18 -16.82
N ASP A 183 7.22 12.22 -17.68
CA ASP A 183 8.41 12.33 -18.54
C ASP A 183 8.30 13.47 -19.53
N LEU A 184 7.15 13.65 -20.17
CA LEU A 184 6.93 14.77 -21.09
C LEU A 184 7.18 16.11 -20.39
N LEU A 185 6.79 16.27 -19.12
CA LEU A 185 7.10 17.48 -18.35
C LEU A 185 8.61 17.66 -18.13
N VAL A 186 9.34 16.59 -17.79
CA VAL A 186 10.80 16.70 -17.57
C VAL A 186 11.56 16.93 -18.89
N VAL A 187 11.10 16.33 -19.99
CA VAL A 187 11.62 16.61 -21.33
C VAL A 187 11.39 18.08 -21.68
N MET A 188 10.21 18.63 -21.42
CA MET A 188 9.93 20.07 -21.63
C MET A 188 10.87 20.95 -20.79
N ILE A 189 11.11 20.61 -19.52
CA ILE A 189 12.10 21.31 -18.67
C ILE A 189 13.49 21.25 -19.32
N THR A 190 13.93 20.07 -19.74
CA THR A 190 15.25 19.86 -20.36
C THR A 190 15.38 20.64 -21.67
N SER A 191 14.35 20.68 -22.49
CA SER A 191 14.31 21.48 -23.72
C SER A 191 14.41 22.98 -23.43
N ILE A 192 13.73 23.47 -22.39
CA ILE A 192 13.82 24.87 -21.97
C ILE A 192 15.23 25.20 -21.47
N VAL A 193 15.84 24.34 -20.66
CA VAL A 193 17.23 24.50 -20.19
C VAL A 193 18.20 24.51 -21.38
N ALA A 194 18.05 23.58 -22.32
CA ALA A 194 18.87 23.53 -23.52
C ALA A 194 18.71 24.80 -24.38
N PHE A 195 17.49 25.32 -24.52
CA PHE A 195 17.22 26.58 -25.20
C PHE A 195 17.91 27.76 -24.52
N PHE A 196 17.84 27.86 -23.18
CA PHE A 196 18.55 28.90 -22.44
C PHE A 196 20.06 28.82 -22.61
N ILE A 197 20.66 27.62 -22.61
CA ILE A 197 22.09 27.44 -22.88
C ILE A 197 22.48 28.02 -24.26
N VAL A 198 21.67 27.77 -25.30
CA VAL A 198 21.92 28.28 -26.65
C VAL A 198 21.76 29.80 -26.72
N VAL A 199 20.76 30.38 -26.06
CA VAL A 199 20.54 31.84 -26.07
C VAL A 199 21.60 32.60 -25.29
N LEU A 200 22.04 32.06 -24.14
CA LEU A 200 23.09 32.65 -23.29
C LEU A 200 24.50 32.20 -23.70
N THR A 201 24.66 31.67 -24.92
CA THR A 201 25.97 31.27 -25.43
C THR A 201 26.87 32.51 -25.53
N GLY A 202 27.99 32.49 -24.79
CA GLY A 202 28.97 33.58 -24.73
C GLY A 202 28.96 34.38 -23.42
N THR A 203 27.87 34.35 -22.64
CA THR A 203 27.79 34.99 -21.32
C THR A 203 27.96 34.00 -20.17
N LEU A 204 27.61 32.72 -20.41
CA LEU A 204 27.65 31.67 -19.40
C LEU A 204 28.96 30.88 -19.46
N SER A 205 29.49 30.50 -18.28
CA SER A 205 30.60 29.54 -18.20
C SER A 205 30.18 28.19 -18.78
N PRO A 206 30.99 27.55 -19.65
CA PRO A 206 30.70 26.22 -20.18
C PRO A 206 30.53 25.16 -19.09
N ALA A 207 31.18 25.33 -17.93
CA ALA A 207 31.05 24.43 -16.79
C ALA A 207 29.62 24.48 -16.20
N ASP A 208 29.07 25.67 -16.00
CA ASP A 208 27.73 25.85 -15.44
C ASP A 208 26.65 25.37 -16.41
N ALA A 209 26.85 25.61 -17.71
CA ALA A 209 25.99 25.09 -18.78
C ALA A 209 25.92 23.55 -18.74
N GLY A 210 27.08 22.90 -18.66
CA GLY A 210 27.20 21.45 -18.60
C GLY A 210 26.57 20.85 -17.35
N MET A 211 26.79 21.47 -16.19
CA MET A 211 26.17 21.05 -14.93
C MET A 211 24.64 21.15 -14.98
N ALA A 212 24.10 22.29 -15.44
CA ALA A 212 22.65 22.48 -15.55
C ALA A 212 22.00 21.46 -16.48
N LEU A 213 22.63 21.19 -17.63
CA LEU A 213 22.13 20.18 -18.58
C LEU A 213 22.20 18.77 -17.99
N ALA A 214 23.30 18.40 -17.33
CA ALA A 214 23.47 17.09 -16.71
C ALA A 214 22.43 16.86 -15.59
N PHE A 215 22.11 17.87 -14.79
CA PHE A 215 21.07 17.76 -13.76
C PHE A 215 19.66 17.75 -14.34
N ALA A 216 19.39 18.47 -15.44
CA ALA A 216 18.12 18.38 -16.14
C ALA A 216 17.86 16.97 -16.69
N VAL A 217 18.88 16.34 -17.29
CA VAL A 217 18.77 14.96 -17.80
C VAL A 217 18.60 13.94 -16.66
N GLN A 218 19.40 14.04 -15.59
CA GLN A 218 19.27 13.12 -14.44
C GLN A 218 17.93 13.23 -13.73
N MET A 219 17.29 14.40 -13.78
CA MET A 219 15.96 14.62 -13.22
C MET A 219 14.89 13.69 -13.83
N SER A 220 14.97 13.35 -15.12
CA SER A 220 13.95 12.53 -15.79
C SER A 220 13.80 11.15 -15.12
N GLY A 221 14.92 10.49 -14.81
CA GLY A 221 14.89 9.18 -14.17
C GLY A 221 14.46 9.23 -12.71
N ILE A 222 15.02 10.18 -11.94
CA ILE A 222 14.78 10.24 -10.50
C ILE A 222 13.36 10.74 -10.19
N PHE A 223 12.80 11.65 -11.01
CA PHE A 223 11.45 12.16 -10.79
C PHE A 223 10.38 11.08 -10.96
N GLN A 224 10.49 10.24 -11.99
CA GLN A 224 9.61 9.08 -12.15
C GLN A 224 9.71 8.10 -10.98
N PHE A 225 10.94 7.81 -10.58
CA PHE A 225 11.19 6.91 -9.46
C PHE A 225 10.61 7.49 -8.16
N ALA A 226 10.75 8.80 -7.93
CA ALA A 226 10.19 9.51 -6.78
C ALA A 226 8.66 9.37 -6.68
N VAL A 227 7.93 9.62 -7.79
CA VAL A 227 6.46 9.50 -7.82
C VAL A 227 6.00 8.07 -7.56
N ARG A 228 6.74 7.08 -8.08
CA ARG A 228 6.47 5.67 -7.79
C ARG A 228 6.67 5.35 -6.31
N THR A 229 7.81 5.73 -5.73
CA THR A 229 8.09 5.50 -4.30
C THR A 229 7.10 6.24 -3.41
N GLN A 230 6.63 7.43 -3.80
CA GLN A 230 5.57 8.16 -3.10
C GLN A 230 4.28 7.35 -3.01
N THR A 231 3.86 6.77 -4.14
CA THR A 231 2.64 5.95 -4.20
C THR A 231 2.78 4.70 -3.34
N GLU A 232 3.96 4.07 -3.34
CA GLU A 232 4.27 2.93 -2.47
C GLU A 232 4.27 3.31 -0.98
N LEU A 233 4.77 4.51 -0.64
CA LEU A 233 4.76 5.05 0.72
C LEU A 233 3.32 5.36 1.18
N GLU A 234 2.51 6.04 0.37
CA GLU A 234 1.10 6.35 0.67
C GLU A 234 0.29 5.07 0.92
N ALA A 235 0.50 4.04 0.09
CA ALA A 235 -0.12 2.73 0.28
C ALA A 235 0.28 2.08 1.61
N LYS A 236 1.54 2.18 2.02
CA LYS A 236 2.02 1.65 3.32
C LYS A 236 1.50 2.46 4.50
N MET A 237 1.35 3.78 4.36
CA MET A 237 0.81 4.65 5.40
C MET A 237 -0.66 4.33 5.72
N THR A 238 -1.44 3.85 4.76
CA THR A 238 -2.82 3.38 5.02
C THR A 238 -2.84 2.24 6.04
N SER A 239 -1.83 1.37 6.05
CA SER A 239 -1.71 0.30 7.07
C SER A 239 -1.44 0.86 8.46
N VAL A 240 -0.64 1.93 8.56
CA VAL A 240 -0.38 2.62 9.84
C VAL A 240 -1.66 3.23 10.39
N GLU A 241 -2.45 3.88 9.53
CA GLU A 241 -3.74 4.47 9.91
C GLU A 241 -4.70 3.41 10.46
N ARG A 242 -4.76 2.23 9.86
CA ARG A 242 -5.59 1.11 10.37
C ARG A 242 -5.12 0.62 11.74
N VAL A 243 -3.80 0.46 11.94
CA VAL A 243 -3.26 0.03 13.24
C VAL A 243 -3.54 1.08 14.32
N ALA A 244 -3.36 2.37 14.01
CA ALA A 244 -3.70 3.46 14.92
C ALA A 244 -5.20 3.48 15.24
N TYR A 245 -6.05 3.32 14.23
CA TYR A 245 -7.50 3.22 14.40
C TYR A 245 -7.89 2.08 15.35
N TYR A 246 -7.32 0.89 15.17
CA TYR A 246 -7.58 -0.25 16.04
C TYR A 246 -7.05 -0.05 17.46
N SER A 247 -5.92 0.65 17.62
CA SER A 247 -5.36 0.95 18.93
C SER A 247 -6.19 1.96 19.73
N GLU A 248 -6.87 2.90 19.05
CA GLU A 248 -7.58 4.01 19.70
C GLU A 248 -9.09 3.78 19.81
N ASN A 249 -9.70 3.07 18.86
CA ASN A 249 -11.17 2.98 18.75
C ASN A 249 -11.76 1.63 19.17
N ILE A 250 -10.94 0.60 19.39
CA ILE A 250 -11.44 -0.69 19.89
C ILE A 250 -11.48 -0.60 21.42
N PRO A 251 -12.66 -0.79 22.06
CA PRO A 251 -12.72 -0.85 23.51
C PRO A 251 -11.87 -2.03 23.99
N PRO A 252 -10.98 -1.82 24.98
CA PRO A 252 -10.16 -2.90 25.50
C PRO A 252 -11.06 -4.02 26.03
N GLU A 253 -10.66 -5.27 25.81
CA GLU A 253 -11.20 -6.36 26.62
C GLU A 253 -10.90 -6.03 28.09
N GLY A 254 -11.80 -6.39 29.01
CA GLY A 254 -11.73 -5.98 30.42
C GLY A 254 -10.35 -6.24 31.05
N GLU A 255 -10.04 -5.52 32.13
CA GLU A 255 -8.74 -5.63 32.81
C GLU A 255 -8.36 -7.10 33.08
N TRP A 256 -7.10 -7.45 32.80
CA TRP A 256 -6.57 -8.80 33.04
C TRP A 256 -6.60 -9.15 34.53
N GLU A 257 -6.37 -8.15 35.38
CA GLU A 257 -6.49 -8.29 36.82
C GLU A 257 -7.96 -8.20 37.22
N THR A 258 -8.35 -9.06 38.16
CA THR A 258 -9.68 -8.99 38.77
C THR A 258 -9.92 -7.57 39.28
N ALA A 259 -11.12 -7.03 39.02
CA ALA A 259 -11.48 -5.69 39.45
C ALA A 259 -11.04 -5.44 40.90
N LYS A 260 -10.36 -4.30 41.14
CA LYS A 260 -9.82 -3.94 42.46
C LYS A 260 -10.88 -4.15 43.55
N GLY A 261 -10.64 -5.11 44.45
CA GLY A 261 -11.56 -5.48 45.53
C GLY A 261 -12.15 -6.90 45.43
N VAL A 262 -11.88 -7.64 44.37
CA VAL A 262 -12.25 -9.06 44.25
C VAL A 262 -10.99 -9.92 44.42
N ASP A 263 -10.73 -10.36 45.65
CA ASP A 263 -9.62 -11.26 45.96
C ASP A 263 -10.10 -12.71 45.79
N VAL A 264 -9.61 -13.37 44.74
CA VAL A 264 -9.98 -14.76 44.45
C VAL A 264 -9.10 -15.67 45.30
N PRO A 265 -9.67 -16.55 46.15
CA PRO A 265 -8.87 -17.46 46.97
C PRO A 265 -7.93 -18.32 46.13
N LYS A 266 -6.71 -18.61 46.63
CA LYS A 266 -5.73 -19.46 45.92
C LYS A 266 -6.24 -20.86 45.58
N GLU A 267 -7.23 -21.34 46.33
CA GLU A 267 -7.86 -22.65 46.17
C GLU A 267 -9.08 -22.62 45.24
N TRP A 268 -9.39 -21.46 44.64
CA TRP A 268 -10.45 -21.33 43.66
C TRP A 268 -10.07 -22.03 42.34
N PRO A 269 -11.00 -22.74 41.68
CA PRO A 269 -12.36 -23.08 42.12
C PRO A 269 -12.39 -24.41 42.90
N GLN A 270 -12.92 -24.41 44.13
CA GLN A 270 -12.98 -25.62 44.98
C GLN A 270 -14.06 -26.63 44.54
N ASN A 271 -15.24 -26.14 44.14
CA ASN A 271 -16.41 -27.00 43.82
C ASN A 271 -16.78 -27.01 42.33
N GLY A 272 -16.13 -26.21 41.49
CA GLY A 272 -16.38 -26.16 40.04
C GLY A 272 -17.83 -25.85 39.62
N GLN A 273 -18.68 -25.37 40.54
CA GLN A 273 -20.10 -25.11 40.27
C GLN A 273 -20.26 -23.77 39.54
N ILE A 274 -20.88 -23.82 38.36
CA ILE A 274 -21.17 -22.64 37.55
C ILE A 274 -22.69 -22.43 37.54
N ASN A 275 -23.14 -21.35 38.16
CA ASN A 275 -24.55 -20.97 38.17
C ASN A 275 -24.77 -19.79 37.21
N PHE A 276 -25.55 -20.03 36.17
CA PHE A 276 -25.94 -18.99 35.21
C PHE A 276 -27.20 -18.29 35.70
N HIS A 277 -27.08 -17.02 36.09
CA HIS A 277 -28.23 -16.20 36.47
C HIS A 277 -28.58 -15.23 35.36
N SER A 278 -29.73 -15.44 34.71
CA SER A 278 -30.31 -14.54 33.70
C SER A 278 -29.32 -14.11 32.59
N VAL A 279 -28.42 -15.01 32.20
CA VAL A 279 -27.43 -14.74 31.15
C VAL A 279 -28.14 -14.77 29.81
N LYS A 280 -28.03 -13.66 29.07
CA LYS A 280 -28.46 -13.57 27.67
C LYS A 280 -27.23 -13.44 26.80
N TYR A 281 -27.05 -14.39 25.90
CA TYR A 281 -26.11 -14.25 24.80
C TYR A 281 -26.82 -13.44 23.72
N VAL A 282 -26.24 -12.29 23.35
CA VAL A 282 -26.62 -11.53 22.16
C VAL A 282 -25.71 -11.97 21.02
#